data_AF-A0A1E7WVZ8-F1
#
_entry.id   AF-A0A1E7WVZ8-F1
#
_cell.length_a   1.000
_cell.length_b   1.000
_cell.length_c   1.000
_cell.angle_alpha   90.00
_cell.angle_beta   90.00
_cell.angle_gamma   90.00
#
_symmetry.space_group_name_H-M   'P 1'
#
loop_
_entity.id
_entity.type
_entity.pdbx_description
1 polymer ?
#
loop_
_entity_poly.entity_id
_entity_poly.type
_entity_poly.pdbx_seq_one_letter_code
_entity_poly.pdbx_strand_id
1 'polypeptide(L)' 'MTHHDHFPTIERRHDGPVQAVDTGLDVATKEGVGPALEFMLTHGVDRGTALRVLAGPEFHRPSASAPDEDRTDHVVPGF' A
#
# COMPACT_ATOMS: atom_id res chain seq x y z
N MET A 1 -41.67 12.19 25.20
CA MET A 1 -40.23 12.42 25.36
C MET A 1 -39.56 11.88 24.11
N THR A 2 -39.27 12.75 23.16
CA THR A 2 -38.76 12.36 21.83
C THR A 2 -37.28 12.03 21.99
N HIS A 3 -36.93 10.76 21.73
CA HIS A 3 -35.55 10.28 21.74
C HIS A 3 -34.84 10.92 20.53
N HIS A 4 -34.03 11.95 20.79
CA HIS A 4 -33.12 12.49 19.79
C HIS A 4 -31.97 11.49 19.67
N ASP A 5 -32.11 10.51 18.79
CA ASP A 5 -31.01 9.69 18.30
C ASP A 5 -30.03 10.61 17.57
N HIS A 6 -29.09 11.17 18.33
CA HIS A 6 -27.95 11.93 17.82
C HIS A 6 -27.02 10.94 17.12
N PHE A 7 -27.33 10.63 15.85
CA PHE A 7 -26.38 9.95 14.98
C PHE A 7 -25.10 10.80 14.94
N PRO A 8 -23.94 10.25 15.34
CA PRO A 8 -22.69 10.98 15.21
C PRO A 8 -22.54 11.32 13.73
N THR A 9 -22.47 12.62 13.42
CA THR A 9 -22.18 13.10 12.08
C THR A 9 -20.88 12.44 11.68
N ILE A 10 -20.94 11.48 10.75
CA ILE A 10 -19.78 10.75 10.27
C ILE A 10 -18.85 11.82 9.70
N GLU A 11 -17.81 12.15 10.46
CA GLU A 11 -16.78 13.09 10.05
C GLU A 11 -16.22 12.56 8.74
N ARG A 12 -16.54 13.25 7.66
CA ARG A 12 -16.23 12.82 6.31
C ARG A 12 -14.71 12.78 6.22
N ARG A 13 -14.13 11.58 6.30
CA ARG A 13 -12.68 11.41 6.27
C ARG A 13 -12.15 12.16 5.06
N HIS A 14 -11.36 13.19 5.32
CA HIS A 14 -10.69 13.98 4.30
C HIS A 14 -9.41 13.24 3.88
N ASP A 15 -9.57 12.02 3.36
CA ASP A 15 -8.49 11.18 2.83
C ASP A 15 -7.83 11.78 1.55
N GLY A 16 -8.13 13.03 1.23
CA GLY A 16 -7.68 13.72 0.02
C GLY A 16 -8.59 13.49 -1.18
N PRO A 17 -8.27 14.12 -2.32
CA PRO A 17 -9.02 13.95 -3.56
C PRO A 17 -8.82 12.53 -4.10
N VAL A 18 -9.93 11.77 -4.24
CA VAL A 18 -9.93 10.38 -4.77
C VAL A 18 -9.18 10.27 -6.11
N GLN A 19 -9.33 11.26 -6.99
CA GLN A 19 -8.64 11.32 -8.28
C GLN A 19 -7.11 11.36 -8.16
N ALA A 20 -6.58 11.99 -7.11
CA ALA A 20 -5.13 12.01 -6.88
C ALA A 20 -4.62 10.66 -6.36
N VAL A 21 -5.45 9.92 -5.63
CA VAL A 21 -5.14 8.55 -5.19
C VAL A 21 -5.08 7.62 -6.39
N ASP A 22 -6.10 7.61 -7.25
CA ASP A 22 -6.10 6.81 -8.49
C ASP A 22 -4.89 7.13 -9.38
N THR A 23 -4.60 8.42 -9.56
CA THR A 23 -3.45 8.84 -10.38
C THR A 23 -2.12 8.41 -9.74
N GLY A 24 -1.98 8.56 -8.42
CA GLY A 24 -0.77 8.13 -7.73
C GLY A 24 -0.57 6.61 -7.78
N LEU A 25 -1.63 5.81 -7.81
CA LEU A 25 -1.55 4.35 -8.01
C LEU A 25 -1.01 3.98 -9.41
N ASP A 26 -1.43 4.71 -10.44
CA ASP A 26 -0.91 4.57 -11.80
C ASP A 26 0.59 4.94 -11.87
N VAL A 27 0.98 6.05 -11.23
CA VAL A 27 2.40 6.44 -11.08
C VAL A 27 3.19 5.37 -10.32
N ALA A 28 2.63 4.79 -9.25
CA ALA A 28 3.29 3.75 -8.48
C ALA A 28 3.59 2.51 -9.32
N THR A 29 2.69 2.19 -10.26
CA THR A 29 2.84 1.06 -11.18
C THR A 29 3.90 1.32 -12.25
N LYS A 30 4.01 2.56 -12.74
CA LYS A 30 4.90 2.93 -13.87
C LYS A 30 6.30 3.37 -13.44
N GLU A 31 6.37 4.13 -12.36
CA GLU A 31 7.57 4.87 -11.91
C GLU A 31 8.03 4.45 -10.50
N GLY A 32 7.15 3.83 -9.73
CA GLY A 32 7.43 3.31 -8.39
C GLY A 32 6.82 4.14 -7.25
N VAL A 33 6.92 3.59 -6.04
CA VAL A 33 6.26 4.13 -4.83
C VAL A 33 6.75 5.52 -4.42
N GLY A 34 8.04 5.83 -4.61
CA GLY A 34 8.60 7.13 -4.24
C GLY A 34 7.98 8.30 -5.03
N PRO A 35 8.03 8.27 -6.38
CA PRO A 35 7.35 9.26 -7.22
C PRO A 35 5.84 9.39 -6.95
N ALA A 36 5.16 8.27 -6.71
CA ALA A 36 3.73 8.26 -6.39
C ALA A 36 3.41 8.94 -5.06
N LEU A 37 4.21 8.70 -4.03
CA LEU A 37 4.04 9.33 -2.72
C LEU A 37 4.19 10.84 -2.82
N GLU A 38 5.23 11.32 -3.49
CA GLU A 38 5.47 12.75 -3.69
C GLU A 38 4.33 13.42 -4.47
N PHE A 39 3.80 12.74 -5.50
CA PHE A 39 2.64 13.21 -6.27
C PHE A 39 1.39 13.35 -5.38
N MET A 40 1.05 12.31 -4.62
CA MET A 40 -0.11 12.29 -3.73
C MET A 40 -0.04 13.41 -2.67
N LEU A 41 1.12 13.60 -2.04
CA LEU A 41 1.35 14.67 -1.06
C LEU A 41 1.18 16.07 -1.68
N THR A 42 1.75 16.27 -2.87
CA THR A 42 1.66 17.54 -3.60
C THR A 42 0.22 17.87 -3.99
N HIS A 43 -0.64 16.87 -4.15
CA HIS A 43 -2.05 17.04 -4.53
C HIS A 43 -3.02 16.97 -3.33
N GLY A 44 -2.49 17.05 -2.11
CA GLY A 44 -3.29 17.19 -0.89
C GLY A 44 -3.87 15.88 -0.35
N VAL A 45 -3.32 14.74 -0.75
CA VAL A 45 -3.57 13.47 -0.07
C VAL A 45 -2.76 13.45 1.22
N ASP A 46 -3.41 13.09 2.33
CA ASP A 46 -2.72 12.95 3.61
C ASP A 46 -1.62 11.88 3.52
N ARG A 47 -0.49 12.13 4.19
CA ARG A 47 0.65 11.22 4.17
C ARG A 47 0.30 9.83 4.71
N GLY A 48 -0.52 9.75 5.75
CA GLY A 48 -0.99 8.48 6.30
C GLY A 48 -1.86 7.72 5.31
N THR A 49 -2.73 8.41 4.60
CA THR A 49 -3.55 7.82 3.53
C THR A 49 -2.68 7.36 2.36
N ALA A 50 -1.77 8.20 1.87
CA ALA A 50 -0.87 7.85 0.77
C ALA A 50 -0.02 6.62 1.11
N LEU A 51 0.56 6.55 2.30
CA LEU A 51 1.33 5.39 2.75
C LEU A 51 0.47 4.13 2.90
N ARG A 52 -0.76 4.24 3.40
CA ARG A 52 -1.67 3.09 3.52
C ARG A 52 -2.00 2.51 2.15
N VAL A 53 -2.27 3.37 1.17
CA VAL A 53 -2.59 2.98 -0.20
C VAL A 53 -1.37 2.36 -0.89
N LEU A 54 -0.21 3.01 -0.79
CA LEU A 54 1.02 2.57 -1.46
C LEU A 54 1.70 1.38 -0.77
N ALA A 55 1.34 1.06 0.48
CA ALA A 55 1.77 -0.17 1.17
C ALA A 55 0.91 -1.39 0.80
N GLY A 56 -0.02 -1.26 -0.14
CA GLY A 56 -0.83 -2.36 -0.64
C GLY A 56 0.03 -3.55 -1.11
N PRO A 57 -0.47 -4.80 -1.00
CA PRO A 57 0.26 -5.99 -1.42
C PRO A 57 0.62 -5.99 -2.91
N GLU A 58 -0.12 -5.24 -3.73
CA GLU A 58 0.14 -5.06 -5.16
C GLU A 58 1.39 -4.21 -5.47
N PHE A 59 1.81 -3.34 -4.54
CA PHE A 59 3.03 -2.52 -4.64
C PHE A 59 4.19 -3.06 -3.80
N HIS A 60 3.92 -4.04 -2.94
CA HIS A 60 4.99 -4.84 -2.37
C HIS A 60 5.71 -5.54 -3.53
N ARG A 61 6.98 -5.19 -3.76
CA ARG A 61 7.85 -6.02 -4.60
C ARG A 61 7.69 -7.46 -4.12
N PRO A 62 7.45 -8.44 -5.01
CA PRO A 62 7.64 -9.83 -4.64
C PRO A 62 9.06 -9.91 -4.08
N SER A 63 9.14 -10.23 -2.79
CA SER A 63 10.42 -10.43 -2.13
C SER A 63 11.17 -11.45 -2.98
N ALA A 64 12.31 -11.05 -3.53
CA ALA A 64 13.25 -11.97 -4.17
C ALA A 64 13.94 -12.82 -3.08
N SER A 65 13.15 -13.48 -2.25
CA SER A 65 13.55 -14.39 -1.17
C SER A 65 12.53 -15.51 -1.10
N ALA A 66 12.50 -16.30 -2.16
CA ALA A 66 12.29 -17.71 -2.05
C ALA A 66 13.04 -18.41 -3.19
N PRO A 67 14.36 -18.66 -3.06
CA PRO A 67 14.89 -19.94 -3.42
C PRO A 67 14.63 -20.89 -2.23
N ASP A 68 13.40 -21.35 -2.05
CA ASP A 68 13.17 -22.66 -1.42
C ASP A 68 13.11 -23.67 -2.56
N GLU A 69 14.20 -23.73 -3.32
CA GLU A 69 14.43 -24.79 -4.28
C GLU A 69 15.62 -25.61 -3.77
N ASP A 70 15.29 -26.86 -3.52
CA ASP A 70 16.18 -28.00 -3.54
C ASP A 70 16.98 -28.31 -2.27
N ARG A 71 16.22 -28.87 -1.33
CA ARG A 71 16.56 -30.13 -0.66
C ARG A 71 17.23 -31.13 -1.63
N THR A 72 18.53 -31.03 -1.82
CA THR A 72 19.37 -32.17 -2.23
C THR A 72 20.43 -32.47 -1.18
N ASP A 73 20.03 -33.41 -0.32
CA ASP A 73 20.81 -34.51 0.22
C ASP A 73 22.16 -34.74 -0.52
N HIS A 74 23.21 -34.03 -0.14
CA HIS A 74 24.57 -34.36 -0.54
C HIS A 74 25.19 -35.27 0.53
N VAL A 75 24.81 -36.55 0.50
CA VAL A 75 25.56 -37.62 1.18
C VAL A 75 26.90 -37.80 0.46
N VAL A 76 27.98 -37.44 1.14
CA VAL A 76 29.35 -37.79 0.77
C VAL A 76 29.59 -39.26 1.15
N PRO A 77 29.91 -40.18 0.21
CA PRO A 77 30.49 -41.45 0.57
C PRO A 77 31.99 -41.24 0.82
N GLY A 78 32.35 -41.16 2.10
CA GLY A 78 33.74 -41.26 2.55
C GLY A 78 34.22 -42.70 2.46
N PHE A 79 35.41 -42.84 1.89
CA PHE A 79 36.23 -44.04 1.69
C PHE A 79 36.33 -44.99 2.89
#